data_AF-A0A060H3W9-F1
#
_entry.id   AF-A0A060H3W9-F1
#
_cell.length_a   1.000
_cell.length_b   1.000
_cell.length_c   1.000
_cell.angle_alpha   90.00
_cell.angle_beta   90.00
_cell.angle_gamma   90.00
#
_symmetry.space_group_name_H-M   'P 1'
#
loop_
_entity.id
_entity.type
_entity.pdbx_description
1 polymer ?
#
loop_
_entity_poly.entity_id
_entity_poly.type
_entity_poly.pdbx_seq_one_letter_code
_entity_poly.pdbx_strand_id
1 'polypeptide(L)'
;MLKVATCNPHEGMSFKSLGDQSEVSSASKVSVTDQEGTSHPSSGISLLFSGIEEIVKDLILAEKKLQELDFQAFDIEMFQARRHISSAILDAEIKLFHLSQDIKSVHIQCLIKALRHV
;
A
#
# COMPACT_ATOMS: atom_id res chain seq x y z
N MET A 1 37.86 -18.23 -9.21
CA MET A 1 37.32 -19.13 -8.16
C MET A 1 36.69 -18.25 -7.09
N LEU A 2 35.36 -18.24 -6.97
CA LEU A 2 34.64 -17.47 -5.93
C LEU A 2 34.46 -18.37 -4.70
N LYS A 3 34.84 -17.88 -3.52
CA LYS A 3 34.72 -18.61 -2.25
C LYS A 3 33.31 -18.38 -1.70
N VAL A 4 32.50 -19.44 -1.62
CA VAL A 4 31.18 -19.42 -0.99
C VAL A 4 31.37 -19.39 0.52
N ALA A 5 30.88 -18.35 1.18
CA ALA A 5 30.77 -18.30 2.63
C ALA A 5 29.36 -18.76 3.02
N THR A 6 29.26 -19.88 3.74
CA THR A 6 28.02 -20.39 4.32
C THR A 6 27.77 -19.70 5.66
N CYS A 7 26.72 -18.89 5.75
CA CYS A 7 26.24 -18.33 7.02
C CYS A 7 25.10 -19.22 7.55
N ASN A 8 25.28 -19.77 8.75
CA ASN A 8 24.26 -20.55 9.46
C ASN A 8 23.20 -19.60 10.06
N PRO A 9 21.90 -19.95 10.04
CA PRO A 9 20.81 -19.02 10.37
C PRO A 9 20.60 -18.77 11.88
N HIS A 10 21.49 -19.27 12.74
CA HIS A 10 21.33 -19.25 14.20
C HIS A 10 22.25 -18.27 14.95
N GLU A 11 22.99 -17.42 14.23
CA GLU A 11 23.80 -16.36 14.85
C GLU A 11 22.90 -15.17 15.20
N GLY A 12 22.26 -15.29 16.36
CA GLY A 12 21.25 -14.37 16.87
C GLY A 12 21.76 -12.95 17.09
N MET A 13 21.13 -11.99 16.42
CA MET A 13 21.24 -10.58 16.77
C MET A 13 20.35 -10.28 17.98
N SER A 14 20.97 -10.28 19.16
CA SER A 14 20.38 -9.78 20.41
C SER A 14 20.09 -8.28 20.30
N PHE A 15 18.82 -7.88 20.30
CA PHE A 15 18.42 -6.48 20.42
C PHE A 15 18.73 -5.98 21.83
N LYS A 16 19.66 -5.03 21.96
CA LYS A 16 19.86 -4.29 23.21
C LYS A 16 18.71 -3.29 23.38
N SER A 17 17.98 -3.47 24.47
CA SER A 17 16.99 -2.54 25.01
C SER A 17 17.62 -1.17 25.23
N LEU A 18 17.07 -0.12 24.62
CA LEU A 18 17.44 1.26 24.90
C LEU A 18 16.31 1.92 25.70
N GLY A 19 16.46 1.83 27.02
CA GLY A 19 15.77 2.68 27.98
C GLY A 19 16.76 3.70 28.56
N ASP A 20 16.20 4.88 28.82
CA ASP A 20 16.65 5.98 29.71
C ASP A 20 17.56 7.08 29.15
N GLN A 21 16.86 8.12 28.65
CA GLN A 21 16.88 9.51 29.12
C GLN A 21 18.17 10.02 29.78
N SER A 22 18.75 11.08 29.20
CA SER A 22 18.83 12.42 29.81
C SER A 22 19.88 13.28 29.09
N GLU A 23 19.59 14.58 29.05
CA GLU A 23 20.49 15.72 28.81
C GLU A 23 20.59 16.33 27.40
N VAL A 24 19.86 17.47 27.26
CA VAL A 24 20.38 18.77 26.77
C VAL A 24 20.63 18.86 25.24
N SER A 25 20.10 19.78 24.44
CA SER A 25 19.36 21.01 24.67
C SER A 25 18.77 21.52 23.35
N SER A 26 17.63 22.21 23.45
CA SER A 26 17.35 23.47 22.76
C SER A 26 17.28 23.50 21.23
N ALA A 27 16.10 23.25 20.68
CA ALA A 27 15.38 24.22 19.83
C ALA A 27 14.11 23.59 19.27
N SER A 28 12.98 23.82 19.91
CA SER A 28 11.76 24.31 19.25
C SER A 28 10.63 24.24 20.26
N LYS A 29 10.25 25.42 20.73
CA LYS A 29 9.08 25.65 21.55
C LYS A 29 7.84 25.46 20.67
N VAL A 30 7.47 24.22 20.41
CA VAL A 30 6.13 23.88 19.95
C VAL A 30 5.43 23.28 21.15
N SER A 31 4.56 24.07 21.75
CA SER A 31 3.63 23.61 22.77
C SER A 31 2.88 22.40 22.23
N VAL A 32 3.14 21.22 22.80
CA VAL A 32 2.23 20.08 22.69
C VAL A 32 1.03 20.46 23.53
N THR A 33 0.07 21.12 22.90
CA THR A 33 -1.29 21.15 23.41
C THR A 33 -1.85 19.76 23.16
N ASP A 34 -2.41 19.13 24.19
CA ASP A 34 -3.18 17.90 24.09
C ASP A 34 -4.33 18.10 23.08
N GLN A 35 -4.07 17.87 21.79
CA GLN A 35 -5.13 17.74 20.80
C GLN A 35 -5.61 16.31 20.85
N GLU A 36 -6.52 16.10 21.80
CA GLU A 36 -7.52 15.06 21.76
C GLU A 36 -8.11 15.00 20.34
N GLY A 37 -7.89 13.85 19.70
CA GLY A 37 -8.07 13.66 18.28
C GLY A 37 -9.49 13.93 17.82
N THR A 38 -9.63 14.92 16.95
CA THR A 38 -10.75 15.02 16.02
C THR A 38 -10.22 14.81 14.60
N SER A 39 -9.60 13.65 14.36
CA SER A 39 -9.40 13.18 12.99
C SER A 39 -10.78 12.88 12.41
N HIS A 40 -11.34 13.85 11.67
CA HIS A 40 -12.58 13.67 10.94
C HIS A 40 -12.46 12.39 10.09
N PRO A 41 -13.37 11.40 10.25
CA PRO A 41 -13.30 10.14 9.51
C PRO A 41 -13.34 10.34 7.99
N SER A 42 -13.81 11.50 7.52
CA SER A 42 -13.80 11.87 6.10
C SER A 42 -12.39 12.01 5.52
N SER A 43 -11.39 12.39 6.32
CA SER A 43 -10.01 12.61 5.83
C SER A 43 -9.26 11.29 5.57
N GLY A 44 -9.59 10.23 6.32
CA GLY A 44 -8.96 8.92 6.14
C GLY A 44 -9.54 8.17 4.95
N ILE A 45 -10.86 8.24 4.76
CA ILE A 45 -11.53 7.52 3.68
C ILE A 45 -11.29 8.17 2.31
N SER A 46 -11.18 9.50 2.25
CA SER A 46 -10.79 10.20 1.03
C SER A 46 -9.37 9.81 0.61
N LEU A 47 -8.43 9.76 1.55
CA LEU A 47 -7.05 9.34 1.31
C LEU A 47 -6.98 7.89 0.81
N LEU A 48 -7.79 6.98 1.37
CA LEU A 48 -7.93 5.61 0.88
C LEU A 48 -8.40 5.55 -0.59
N PHE A 49 -9.44 6.31 -0.94
CA PHE A 49 -9.92 6.35 -2.33
C PHE A 49 -8.89 6.95 -3.28
N SER A 50 -8.19 8.01 -2.88
CA SER A 50 -7.09 8.57 -3.69
C SER A 50 -5.96 7.56 -3.88
N GLY A 51 -5.60 6.81 -2.83
CA GLY A 51 -4.60 5.74 -2.95
C GLY A 51 -5.02 4.63 -3.92
N ILE A 52 -6.27 4.17 -3.84
CA ILE A 52 -6.81 3.18 -4.79
C ILE A 52 -6.79 3.72 -6.22
N GLU A 53 -7.17 4.98 -6.42
CA GLU A 53 -7.18 5.62 -7.73
C GLU A 53 -5.78 5.69 -8.36
N GLU A 54 -4.77 6.07 -7.59
CA GLU A 54 -3.38 6.09 -8.05
C GLU A 54 -2.89 4.70 -8.45
N ILE A 55 -3.18 3.67 -7.64
CA ILE A 55 -2.81 2.29 -7.98
C ILE A 55 -3.49 1.85 -9.29
N VAL A 56 -4.77 2.18 -9.49
CA VAL A 56 -5.47 1.86 -10.75
C VAL A 56 -4.83 2.57 -11.95
N LYS A 57 -4.43 3.84 -11.81
CA LYS A 57 -3.70 4.54 -12.88
C LYS A 57 -2.37 3.86 -13.21
N ASP A 58 -1.63 3.43 -12.20
CA ASP A 58 -0.36 2.72 -12.36
C ASP A 58 -0.55 1.37 -13.06
N LEU A 59 -1.62 0.62 -12.73
CA LEU A 59 -1.97 -0.64 -13.37
C LEU A 59 -2.30 -0.44 -14.86
N ILE A 60 -3.14 0.56 -15.18
CA ILE A 60 -3.47 0.90 -16.56
C ILE A 60 -2.21 1.31 -17.34
N LEU A 61 -1.31 2.07 -16.71
CA LEU A 61 -0.04 2.47 -17.32
C LEU A 61 0.85 1.24 -17.56
N ALA A 62 0.92 0.31 -16.61
CA ALA A 62 1.67 -0.93 -16.75
C ALA A 62 1.12 -1.78 -17.90
N GLU A 63 -0.20 -1.87 -18.06
CA GLU A 63 -0.82 -2.59 -19.17
C GLU A 63 -0.48 -1.94 -20.52
N LYS A 64 -0.56 -0.60 -20.63
CA LYS A 64 -0.17 0.12 -21.85
C LYS A 64 1.29 -0.13 -22.22
N LYS A 65 2.20 -0.01 -21.25
CA LYS A 65 3.62 -0.30 -21.47
C LYS A 65 3.84 -1.75 -21.86
N LEU A 66 3.12 -2.68 -21.26
CA LEU A 66 3.14 -4.09 -21.66
C LEU A 66 2.66 -4.25 -23.11
N GLN A 67 1.62 -3.54 -23.55
CA GLN A 67 1.15 -3.60 -24.94
C GLN A 67 2.14 -2.99 -25.95
N GLU A 68 2.91 -1.98 -25.54
CA GLU A 68 3.95 -1.35 -26.36
C GLU A 68 5.20 -2.21 -26.52
N LEU A 69 5.42 -3.19 -25.66
CA LEU A 69 6.50 -4.15 -25.84
C LEU A 69 6.25 -4.94 -27.12
N ASP A 70 7.19 -4.85 -28.07
CA ASP A 70 7.10 -5.59 -29.32
C ASP A 70 7.35 -7.07 -29.06
N PHE A 71 6.26 -7.84 -29.01
CA PHE A 71 6.32 -9.27 -28.81
C PHE A 71 6.41 -10.09 -30.10
N GLN A 72 6.50 -9.45 -31.28
CA GLN A 72 6.52 -10.17 -32.56
C GLN A 72 7.73 -11.11 -32.73
N ALA A 73 8.77 -10.95 -31.91
CA ALA A 73 10.00 -11.73 -32.00
C ALA A 73 10.04 -13.00 -31.12
N PHE A 74 8.97 -13.36 -30.40
CA PHE A 74 9.10 -14.28 -29.27
C PHE A 74 8.39 -15.63 -29.38
N ASP A 75 8.88 -16.58 -28.58
CA ASP A 75 8.40 -17.95 -28.46
C ASP A 75 7.09 -18.09 -27.67
N ILE A 76 6.58 -19.33 -27.60
CA ILE A 76 5.33 -19.68 -26.91
C ILE A 76 5.37 -19.32 -25.42
N GLU A 77 6.54 -19.46 -24.77
CA GLU A 77 6.70 -19.19 -23.34
C GLU A 77 6.51 -17.69 -23.04
N MET A 78 7.07 -16.84 -23.89
CA MET A 78 6.90 -15.39 -23.77
C MET A 78 5.47 -14.93 -23.99
N PHE A 79 4.75 -15.55 -24.95
CA PHE A 79 3.32 -15.28 -25.12
C PHE A 79 2.51 -15.65 -23.88
N GLN A 80 2.82 -16.80 -23.26
CA GLN A 80 2.19 -17.22 -22.01
C GLN A 80 2.51 -16.24 -20.88
N ALA A 81 3.78 -15.84 -20.73
CA ALA A 81 4.20 -14.87 -19.72
C ALA A 81 3.45 -13.54 -19.88
N ARG A 82 3.36 -13.00 -21.11
CA ARG A 82 2.58 -11.79 -21.40
C ARG A 82 1.13 -11.94 -20.99
N ARG A 83 0.49 -13.05 -21.37
CA ARG A 83 -0.90 -13.34 -21.01
C ARG A 83 -1.08 -13.39 -19.49
N HIS A 84 -0.17 -14.04 -18.78
CA HIS A 84 -0.21 -14.13 -17.32
C HIS A 84 -0.10 -12.75 -16.67
N ILE A 85 0.83 -11.92 -17.13
CA ILE A 85 1.01 -10.56 -16.62
C ILE A 85 -0.25 -9.72 -16.88
N SER A 86 -0.76 -9.70 -18.12
CA SER A 86 -1.99 -8.96 -18.45
C SER A 86 -3.17 -9.42 -17.60
N SER A 87 -3.33 -10.74 -17.43
CA SER A 87 -4.39 -11.29 -16.60
C SER A 87 -4.27 -10.89 -15.13
N ALA A 88 -3.05 -10.81 -14.60
CA ALA A 88 -2.80 -10.40 -13.22
C ALA A 88 -3.09 -8.90 -13.01
N ILE A 89 -2.77 -8.05 -14.00
CA ILE A 89 -3.10 -6.62 -13.97
C ILE A 89 -4.62 -6.44 -13.94
N LEU A 90 -5.34 -7.07 -14.86
CA LEU A 90 -6.81 -6.98 -14.92
C LEU A 90 -7.48 -7.52 -13.65
N ASP A 91 -6.98 -8.62 -13.10
CA ASP A 91 -7.49 -9.18 -11.83
C ASP A 91 -7.26 -8.22 -10.66
N ALA A 92 -6.11 -7.54 -10.61
CA ALA A 92 -5.83 -6.52 -9.60
C ALA A 92 -6.77 -5.31 -9.73
N GLU A 93 -7.00 -4.82 -10.95
CA GLU A 93 -7.94 -3.72 -11.21
C GLU A 93 -9.37 -4.07 -10.76
N ILE A 94 -9.84 -5.28 -11.09
CA ILE A 94 -11.16 -5.77 -10.69
C ILE A 94 -11.27 -5.85 -9.16
N LYS A 95 -10.24 -6.39 -8.49
CA LYS A 95 -10.21 -6.49 -7.03
C LYS A 95 -10.23 -5.12 -6.36
N LEU A 96 -9.46 -4.16 -6.87
CA LEU A 96 -9.45 -2.78 -6.36
C LEU A 96 -10.80 -2.09 -6.58
N PHE A 97 -11.44 -2.32 -7.72
CA PHE A 97 -12.79 -1.83 -7.97
C PHE A 97 -13.78 -2.37 -6.92
N HIS A 98 -13.82 -3.69 -6.71
CA HIS A 98 -14.72 -4.29 -5.71
C HIS A 98 -14.42 -3.80 -4.29
N LEU A 99 -13.15 -3.74 -3.90
CA LEU A 99 -12.73 -3.19 -2.62
C LEU A 99 -13.24 -1.76 -2.43
N SER A 100 -13.16 -0.92 -3.46
CA SER A 100 -13.67 0.45 -3.40
C SER A 100 -15.18 0.50 -3.16
N GLN A 101 -15.94 -0.42 -3.76
CA GLN A 101 -17.40 -0.49 -3.56
C GLN A 101 -17.76 -0.99 -2.16
N ASP A 102 -17.03 -1.97 -1.65
CA ASP A 102 -17.22 -2.51 -0.30
C ASP A 102 -16.96 -1.44 0.76
N ILE A 103 -15.86 -0.68 0.62
CA ILE A 103 -15.54 0.45 1.50
C ILE A 103 -16.66 1.51 1.46
N LYS A 104 -17.15 1.89 0.26
CA LYS A 104 -18.27 2.84 0.11
C LYS A 104 -19.52 2.34 0.83
N SER A 105 -19.87 1.07 0.61
CA SER A 105 -21.05 0.44 1.20
C SER A 105 -20.99 0.48 2.72
N VAL A 106 -19.86 0.04 3.31
CA VAL A 106 -19.65 0.06 4.77
C VAL A 106 -19.72 1.48 5.32
N HIS A 107 -19.08 2.45 4.66
CA HIS A 107 -19.10 3.83 5.11
C HIS A 107 -20.52 4.43 5.13
N ILE A 108 -21.31 4.20 4.08
CA ILE A 108 -22.70 4.63 4.01
C ILE A 108 -23.54 3.96 5.11
N GLN A 109 -23.36 2.67 5.34
CA GLN A 109 -24.07 1.96 6.42
C GLN A 109 -23.75 2.54 7.80
N CYS A 110 -22.48 2.87 8.06
CA CYS A 110 -22.06 3.53 9.30
C CYS A 110 -22.70 4.91 9.45
N LEU A 111 -22.74 5.70 8.38
CA LEU A 111 -23.39 7.01 8.38
C LEU A 111 -24.90 6.92 8.68
N ILE A 112 -25.60 5.98 8.04
CA ILE A 112 -27.03 5.74 8.27
C ILE A 112 -27.29 5.33 9.71
N LYS A 113 -26.47 4.44 10.27
CA LYS A 113 -26.58 4.03 11.68
C LYS A 113 -26.41 5.24 12.62
N ALA A 114 -25.39 6.06 12.39
CA ALA A 114 -25.14 7.26 13.21
C ALA A 114 -26.32 8.24 13.15
N LEU A 115 -26.89 8.47 11.96
CA LEU A 115 -28.04 9.36 11.78
C LEU A 115 -29.34 8.84 12.41
N ARG A 116 -29.50 7.53 12.59
CA ARG A 116 -30.68 6.94 13.23
C ARG A 116 -30.65 7.06 14.76
N HIS A 117 -29.49 7.34 15.34
CA HIS A 117 -29.30 7.51 16.79
C HIS A 117 -29.30 8.98 17.24
N VAL A 118 -29.58 9.91 16.32
CA VAL A 118 -29.77 11.35 16.56
C VAL A 118 -31.25 11.68 16.42
#